data_AF-A0A0G0D266-F1
#
_entry.id   AF-A0A0G0D266-F1
#
_cell.length_a   1.000
_cell.length_b   1.000
_cell.length_c   1.000
_cell.angle_alpha   90.00
_cell.angle_beta   90.00
_cell.angle_gamma   90.00
#
_symmetry.space_group_name_H-M   'P 1'
#
loop_
_entity.id
_entity.type
_entity.pdbx_description
1 polymer ?
#
loop_
_entity_poly.entity_id
_entity_poly.type
_entity_poly.pdbx_seq_one_letter_code
_entity_poly.pdbx_strand_id
1 'polypeptide(L)' 'MYLNKALIVGNLTRDPEITTIPSGQKVCKFSVATNRVWKDKAGAKQESATFHNIVV' A
#
# COMPACT_ATOMS: atom_id res chain seq x y z
N MET A 1 13.12 -15.88 -18.01
CA MET A 1 13.20 -14.51 -17.45
C MET A 1 11.91 -14.26 -16.67
N TYR A 2 11.97 -13.90 -15.39
CA TYR A 2 10.78 -13.72 -14.54
C TYR A 2 10.53 -12.23 -14.30
N LEU A 3 9.27 -11.81 -14.37
CA LEU A 3 8.86 -10.43 -14.12
C LEU A 3 8.26 -10.32 -12.72
N ASN A 4 8.83 -9.46 -11.89
CA ASN A 4 8.20 -8.98 -10.67
C ASN A 4 7.90 -7.49 -10.83
N LYS A 5 6.60 -7.13 -10.93
CA LYS A 5 6.13 -5.77 -11.11
C LYS A 5 4.89 -5.56 -10.26
N ALA A 6 4.86 -4.47 -9.50
CA ALA A 6 3.69 -4.04 -8.73
C ALA A 6 3.25 -2.64 -9.18
N LEU A 7 1.94 -2.43 -9.27
CA LEU A 7 1.31 -1.12 -9.47
C LEU A 7 0.28 -0.93 -8.36
N ILE A 8 0.45 0.11 -7.55
CA ILE A 8 -0.42 0.38 -6.40
C ILE A 8 -0.95 1.81 -6.55
N VAL A 9 -2.27 1.95 -6.54
CA VAL A 9 -2.96 3.23 -6.66
C VAL A 9 -3.96 3.32 -5.50
N GLY A 10 -3.76 4.29 -4.62
CA GLY A 10 -4.53 4.43 -3.39
C GLY A 10 -4.15 5.69 -2.64
N ASN A 11 -4.50 5.74 -1.37
CA ASN A 11 -4.28 6.90 -0.51
C ASN A 11 -3.27 6.59 0.59
N LEU A 12 -2.44 7.57 0.96
CA LEU A 12 -1.59 7.46 2.15
C LEU A 12 -2.46 7.35 3.40
N THR A 13 -2.11 6.44 4.30
CA THR A 13 -2.83 6.30 5.58
C THR A 13 -2.34 7.26 6.65
N ARG A 14 -1.12 7.77 6.50
CA ARG A 14 -0.44 8.74 7.37
C ARG A 14 0.73 9.36 6.62
N ASP A 15 1.33 10.39 7.22
CA ASP A 15 2.53 11.03 6.68
C ASP A 15 3.70 10.02 6.56
N PRO A 16 4.51 10.08 5.48
CA PRO A 16 5.68 9.23 5.33
C PRO A 16 6.73 9.47 6.43
N GLU A 17 7.35 8.40 6.89
CA GLU A 17 8.38 8.44 7.92
C GLU A 17 9.77 8.23 7.31
N ILE A 18 10.69 9.17 7.55
CA ILE A 18 12.08 9.07 7.08
C ILE A 18 12.97 8.64 8.25
N THR A 19 13.75 7.59 8.05
CA THR A 19 14.75 7.09 9.01
C THR A 19 16.11 7.00 8.33
N THR A 20 17.19 7.24 9.07
CA THR A 20 18.56 6.98 8.59
C THR A 20 19.04 5.66 9.17
N ILE A 21 19.39 4.69 8.33
CA ILE A 21 19.93 3.41 8.78
C ILE A 21 21.44 3.52 9.11
N PRO A 22 22.05 2.57 9.85
CA PRO A 22 23.46 2.68 10.27
C PRO A 22 24.48 2.88 9.15
N SER A 23 24.14 2.49 7.91
CA SER A 23 24.97 2.75 6.72
C SER A 23 24.96 4.22 6.28
N GLY A 24 24.20 5.10 6.94
CA GLY A 24 24.01 6.50 6.56
C GLY A 24 22.97 6.73 5.46
N GLN A 25 22.39 5.66 4.91
CA GLN A 25 21.33 5.78 3.90
C GLN A 25 20.00 6.23 4.52
N LYS A 26 19.32 7.16 3.86
CA LYS A 26 17.96 7.55 4.21
C LYS A 26 16.97 6.56 3.60
N VAL A 27 16.01 6.13 4.41
CA VAL A 27 14.92 5.23 4.03
C VAL A 27 13.61 5.89 4.40
N CYS A 28 12.68 5.96 3.45
CA CYS A 28 11.33 6.45 3.63
C CYS A 28 10.37 5.26 3.70
N LYS A 29 9.54 5.21 4.74
CA LYS A 29 8.49 4.20 4.90
C LYS A 29 7.12 4.87 4.89
N PHE A 30 6.19 4.30 4.14
CA PHE A 30 4.81 4.76 4.14
C PHE A 30 3.85 3.61 3.84
N SER A 31 2.57 3.82 4.18
CA SER A 31 1.52 2.83 3.96
C SER A 31 0.44 3.41 3.05
N VAL A 32 0.00 2.62 2.05
CA VAL A 32 -1.05 3.00 1.09
C VAL A 32 -2.26 2.11 1.29
N ALA A 33 -3.43 2.71 1.47
CA ALA A 33 -4.71 2.01 1.48
C ALA A 33 -5.32 1.95 0.08
N THR A 34 -5.76 0.76 -0.33
CA THR A 34 -6.53 0.53 -1.56
C THR A 34 -7.88 -0.09 -1.21
N ASN A 35 -8.96 0.50 -1.71
CA ASN A 35 -10.32 0.02 -1.43
C ASN A 35 -10.80 -0.83 -2.61
N ARG A 36 -11.26 -2.05 -2.31
CA ARG A 36 -11.97 -2.91 -3.25
C ARG A 36 -13.46 -2.83 -2.94
N VAL A 37 -14.25 -2.49 -3.96
CA VAL A 37 -15.71 -2.50 -3.89
C VAL A 37 -16.24 -3.58 -4.82
N TRP A 38 -17.11 -4.45 -4.32
CA TRP A 38 -17.75 -5.50 -5.12
C TRP A 38 -19.16 -5.80 -4.61
N LYS A 39 -19.92 -6.60 -5.35
CA LYS A 39 -21.20 -7.16 -4.88
C LYS A 39 -21.01 -8.62 -4.50
N ASP A 40 -21.55 -9.02 -3.36
CA ASP A 40 -21.58 -10.43 -2.97
C ASP A 40 -22.67 -11.22 -3.72
N LYS A 41 -22.78 -12.52 -3.43
CA LYS A 41 -23.75 -13.40 -4.08
C LYS A 41 -25.21 -13.04 -3.75
N ALA A 42 -25.47 -12.33 -2.65
CA ALA A 42 -26.78 -11.84 -2.27
C ALA A 42 -27.10 -10.46 -2.89
N GLY A 43 -26.16 -9.87 -3.63
CA GLY A 43 -26.30 -8.59 -4.30
C GLY A 43 -25.98 -7.38 -3.41
N ALA A 44 -25.56 -7.59 -2.16
CA ALA A 44 -25.17 -6.50 -1.28
C ALA A 44 -23.80 -5.95 -1.66
N LYS A 45 -23.65 -4.62 -1.57
CA LYS A 45 -22.38 -3.94 -1.83
C LYS A 45 -21.44 -4.18 -0.65
N GLN A 46 -20.26 -4.71 -0.93
CA GLN A 46 -19.18 -4.91 0.01
C GLN A 46 -18.03 -3.96 -0.30
N GLU A 47 -17.35 -3.50 0.73
CA GLU A 47 -16.15 -2.68 0.63
C GLU A 47 -15.09 -3.24 1.59
N SER A 48 -13.85 -3.38 1.11
CA SER A 48 -12.73 -3.82 1.92
C SER A 48 -11.49 -3.00 1.60
N ALA A 49 -10.84 -2.52 2.65
CA ALA A 49 -9.57 -1.83 2.58
C ALA A 49 -8.42 -2.84 2.69
N THR A 50 -7.42 -2.70 1.82
CA THR A 50 -6.14 -3.40 1.89
C THR A 50 -5.02 -2.38 2.09
N PHE A 51 -4.07 -2.71 2.95
CA PHE A 51 -2.96 -1.83 3.31
C PHE A 51 -1.64 -2.39 2.78
N HIS A 52 -0.89 -1.56 2.07
CA HIS A 52 0.39 -1.92 1.46
C HIS A 52 1.50 -1.10 2.11
N ASN A 53 2.54 -1.75 2.61
CA ASN A 53 3.71 -1.07 3.16
C ASN A 53 4.77 -0.88 2.08
N ILE A 54 5.17 0.36 1.85
CA ILE A 54 6.14 0.75 0.83
C ILE A 54 7.40 1.29 1.50
N VAL A 55 8.56 0.90 0.97
CA VAL A 55 9.87 1.33 1.43
C VAL A 55 10.64 1.87 0.22
N VAL A 56 11.19 3.07 0.33
CA VAL A 56 11.99 3.76 -0.69
C VAL A 56 13.29 4.27 -0.08
#